data_AF-K0Z8G2-F1
#
_entry.id   AF-K0Z8G2-F1
#
_cell.length_a   1.000
_cell.length_b   1.000
_cell.length_c   1.000
_cell.angle_alpha   90.00
_cell.angle_beta   90.00
_cell.angle_gamma   90.00
#
_symmetry.space_group_name_H-M   'P 1'
#
loop_
_entity.id
_entity.type
_entity.pdbx_description
1 polymer ?
#
loop_
_entity_poly.entity_id
_entity_poly.type
_entity_poly.pdbx_seq_one_letter_code
_entity_poly.pdbx_strand_id
1 'polypeptide(L)'
;KTEYDVEKISNLWNQKKGDFVGTNCRINSYALLKNSVTIPKLEKNDQLLFVDNDAIDKGKVFDAKDKEEFDILFSRVATEATMDVKVHAQKMEKFFSQFQFNDKARMLSVVLHDNLDGEYLFVGHVGVLVPAEEGFLFVEKLTFEEPYQAIKFESKEDCYKYLATKYADYTGDGLAKPFIMDNEKWVEGY
;
A
#
# COMPACT_ATOMS: atom_id res chain seq x y z
N LYS A 1 15.91 15.24 5.75
CA LYS A 1 15.70 13.81 5.42
C LYS A 1 17.06 13.14 5.52
N THR A 2 17.17 11.98 6.18
CA THR A 2 18.41 11.20 6.13
C THR A 2 18.56 10.65 4.71
N GLU A 3 19.70 10.91 4.08
CA GLU A 3 19.99 10.41 2.74
C GLU A 3 20.74 9.09 2.86
N TYR A 4 20.18 8.03 2.27
CA TYR A 4 20.77 6.71 2.28
C TYR A 4 21.55 6.47 0.99
N ASP A 5 22.72 5.86 1.10
CA ASP A 5 23.50 5.40 -0.04
C ASP A 5 22.85 4.13 -0.64
N VAL A 6 21.83 4.34 -1.47
CA VAL A 6 20.99 3.29 -2.07
C VAL A 6 21.84 2.32 -2.87
N GLU A 7 22.82 2.82 -3.63
CA GLU A 7 23.72 1.97 -4.43
C GLU A 7 24.52 1.03 -3.55
N LYS A 8 25.14 1.55 -2.48
CA LYS A 8 25.88 0.72 -1.53
C LYS A 8 24.98 -0.28 -0.81
N ILE A 9 23.78 0.13 -0.41
CA ILE A 9 22.81 -0.77 0.24
C ILE A 9 22.44 -1.91 -0.70
N SER A 10 22.05 -1.60 -1.95
CA SER A 10 21.67 -2.60 -2.95
C SER A 10 22.82 -3.55 -3.28
N ASN A 11 24.05 -3.04 -3.41
CA ASN A 11 25.24 -3.85 -3.64
C ASN A 11 25.49 -4.83 -2.48
N LEU A 12 25.46 -4.34 -1.23
CA LEU A 12 25.66 -5.18 -0.04
C LEU A 12 24.53 -6.20 0.14
N TRP A 13 23.30 -5.82 -0.22
CA TRP A 13 22.14 -6.69 -0.13
C TRP A 13 22.21 -7.81 -1.17
N ASN A 14 22.47 -7.49 -2.44
CA ASN A 14 22.59 -8.47 -3.51
C ASN A 14 23.70 -9.48 -3.21
N GLN A 15 24.86 -9.03 -2.74
CA GLN A 15 25.95 -9.93 -2.31
C GLN A 15 25.53 -10.95 -1.23
N LYS A 16 24.57 -10.60 -0.37
CA LYS A 16 24.12 -11.45 0.74
C LYS A 16 22.83 -12.24 0.44
N LYS A 17 21.97 -11.73 -0.43
CA LYS A 17 20.61 -12.21 -0.65
C LYS A 17 20.32 -12.61 -2.09
N GLY A 18 21.28 -12.42 -3.00
CA GLY A 18 21.11 -12.65 -4.43
C GLY A 18 20.03 -11.74 -5.00
N ASP A 19 19.16 -12.33 -5.81
CA ASP A 19 18.11 -11.58 -6.53
C ASP A 19 16.92 -11.17 -5.67
N PHE A 20 16.84 -11.60 -4.41
CA PHE A 20 15.78 -11.16 -3.51
C PHE A 20 15.99 -9.70 -3.16
N VAL A 21 15.11 -8.81 -3.64
CA VAL A 21 15.22 -7.36 -3.44
C VAL A 21 14.77 -6.87 -2.06
N GLY A 22 14.23 -7.75 -1.21
CA GLY A 22 13.67 -7.39 0.09
C GLY A 22 12.15 -7.24 0.06
N THR A 23 11.59 -6.51 1.02
CA THR A 23 10.14 -6.28 1.13
C THR A 23 9.82 -4.78 0.99
N ASN A 24 8.64 -4.47 0.44
CA ASN A 24 8.14 -3.12 0.25
C ASN A 24 6.91 -2.83 1.13
N CYS A 25 6.26 -1.69 0.91
CA CYS A 25 5.07 -1.25 1.64
C CYS A 25 3.95 -2.30 1.67
N ARG A 26 3.57 -2.86 0.50
CA ARG A 26 2.49 -3.84 0.34
C ARG A 26 2.81 -5.15 1.06
N ILE A 27 3.98 -5.72 0.79
CA ILE A 27 4.42 -6.99 1.40
C ILE A 27 4.46 -6.85 2.92
N ASN A 28 5.05 -5.76 3.42
CA ASN A 28 5.15 -5.53 4.86
C ASN A 28 3.78 -5.32 5.51
N SER A 29 2.90 -4.53 4.89
CA SER A 29 1.57 -4.27 5.44
C SER A 29 0.71 -5.54 5.47
N TYR A 30 0.75 -6.37 4.43
CA TYR A 30 0.08 -7.66 4.46
C TYR A 30 0.67 -8.59 5.52
N ALA A 31 2.00 -8.67 5.65
CA ALA A 31 2.62 -9.49 6.70
C ALA A 31 2.17 -9.10 8.13
N LEU A 32 1.95 -7.81 8.37
CA LEU A 32 1.43 -7.28 9.64
C LEU A 32 -0.07 -7.57 9.84
N LEU A 33 -0.84 -7.67 8.76
CA LEU A 33 -2.31 -7.71 8.78
C LEU A 33 -2.91 -9.08 8.47
N LYS A 34 -2.17 -10.03 7.88
CA LYS A 34 -2.72 -11.28 7.33
C LYS A 34 -3.51 -12.16 8.32
N ASN A 35 -3.25 -12.02 9.62
CA ASN A 35 -3.96 -12.74 10.67
C ASN A 35 -5.14 -11.96 11.28
N SER A 36 -5.37 -10.72 10.84
CA SER A 36 -6.38 -9.81 11.38
C SER A 36 -7.33 -9.24 10.31
N VAL A 37 -7.02 -9.45 9.03
CA VAL A 37 -7.89 -9.11 7.90
C VAL A 37 -8.43 -10.40 7.28
N THR A 38 -9.73 -10.46 7.05
CA THR A 38 -10.34 -11.56 6.28
C THR A 38 -10.39 -11.18 4.81
N ILE A 39 -9.68 -11.96 3.99
CA ILE A 39 -9.65 -11.78 2.53
C ILE A 39 -10.81 -12.58 1.90
N PRO A 40 -11.70 -11.94 1.12
CA PRO A 40 -12.76 -12.64 0.41
C PRO A 40 -12.19 -13.45 -0.76
N LYS A 41 -12.96 -14.42 -1.24
CA LYS A 41 -12.64 -15.12 -2.49
C LYS A 41 -13.06 -14.26 -3.68
N LEU A 42 -12.10 -13.55 -4.27
CA LEU A 42 -12.29 -12.72 -5.45
C LEU A 42 -11.32 -13.17 -6.55
N GLU A 43 -11.65 -12.86 -7.80
CA GLU A 43 -10.68 -12.95 -8.87
C GLU A 43 -9.63 -11.84 -8.69
N LYS A 44 -8.36 -12.22 -8.66
CA LYS A 44 -7.26 -11.27 -8.54
C LYS A 44 -6.95 -10.58 -9.88
N ASN A 45 -6.49 -9.34 -9.80
CA ASN A 45 -5.91 -8.60 -10.91
C ASN A 45 -4.53 -8.06 -10.48
N ASP A 46 -3.52 -8.92 -10.58
CA ASP A 46 -2.16 -8.77 -10.04
C ASP A 46 -1.16 -8.16 -11.04
N GLN A 47 -1.63 -7.58 -12.14
CA GLN A 47 -0.77 -7.10 -13.23
C GLN A 47 0.23 -6.00 -12.78
N LEU A 48 -0.10 -5.25 -11.73
CA LEU A 48 0.78 -4.23 -11.13
C LEU A 48 1.60 -4.74 -9.92
N LEU A 49 1.58 -6.04 -9.67
CA LEU A 49 2.28 -6.69 -8.54
C LEU A 49 3.52 -7.48 -8.98
N PHE A 50 4.03 -7.27 -10.20
CA PHE A 50 5.13 -8.07 -10.74
C PHE A 50 6.41 -8.00 -9.88
N VAL A 51 6.80 -6.82 -9.39
CA VAL A 51 7.98 -6.67 -8.50
C VAL A 51 7.72 -7.31 -7.14
N ASP A 52 6.51 -7.16 -6.60
CA ASP A 52 6.12 -7.73 -5.31
C ASP A 52 6.16 -9.25 -5.37
N ASN A 53 5.57 -9.83 -6.42
CA ASN A 53 5.52 -11.27 -6.61
C ASN A 53 6.90 -11.86 -6.88
N ASP A 54 7.75 -11.18 -7.65
CA ASP A 54 9.16 -11.58 -7.82
C ASP A 54 9.91 -11.57 -6.48
N ALA A 55 9.71 -10.54 -5.66
CA ALA A 55 10.30 -10.47 -4.32
C ALA A 55 9.76 -11.56 -3.37
N ILE A 56 8.46 -11.82 -3.39
CA ILE A 56 7.81 -12.89 -2.62
C ILE A 56 8.38 -14.25 -3.00
N ASP A 57 8.50 -14.53 -4.31
CA ASP A 57 8.96 -15.82 -4.83
C ASP A 57 10.44 -16.07 -4.54
N LYS A 58 11.30 -15.07 -4.82
CA LYS A 58 12.75 -15.17 -4.56
C LYS A 58 13.06 -15.20 -3.08
N GLY A 59 12.33 -14.42 -2.28
CA GLY A 59 12.47 -14.35 -0.83
C GLY A 59 11.79 -15.50 -0.08
N LYS A 60 10.89 -16.24 -0.74
CA LYS A 60 9.97 -17.21 -0.11
C LYS A 60 9.24 -16.59 1.08
N VAL A 61 8.78 -15.35 0.90
CA VAL A 61 8.22 -14.51 1.98
C VAL A 61 6.88 -15.06 2.48
N PHE A 62 6.09 -15.62 1.55
CA PHE A 62 4.75 -16.14 1.79
C PHE A 62 4.61 -17.56 1.26
N ASP A 63 3.69 -18.33 1.87
CA ASP A 63 3.22 -19.57 1.28
C ASP A 63 2.23 -19.30 0.13
N ALA A 64 1.75 -20.35 -0.52
CA ALA A 64 0.85 -20.21 -1.67
C ALA A 64 -0.48 -19.53 -1.31
N LYS A 65 -1.00 -19.79 -0.11
CA LYS A 65 -2.26 -19.20 0.36
C LYS A 65 -2.06 -17.71 0.65
N ASP A 66 -1.02 -17.37 1.40
CA ASP A 66 -0.68 -16.00 1.74
C ASP A 66 -0.39 -15.17 0.48
N LYS A 67 0.27 -15.76 -0.53
CA LYS A 67 0.51 -15.09 -1.82
C LYS A 67 -0.77 -14.82 -2.59
N GLU A 68 -1.69 -15.79 -2.65
CA GLU A 68 -2.99 -15.61 -3.31
C GLU A 68 -3.81 -14.50 -2.62
N GLU A 69 -3.85 -14.52 -1.29
CA GLU A 69 -4.54 -13.50 -0.49
C GLU A 69 -3.91 -12.10 -0.64
N PHE A 70 -2.57 -12.03 -0.70
CA PHE A 70 -1.82 -10.81 -1.01
C PHE A 70 -2.23 -10.24 -2.38
N ASP A 71 -2.25 -11.09 -3.41
CA ASP A 71 -2.63 -10.68 -4.77
C ASP A 71 -4.07 -10.16 -4.83
N ILE A 72 -4.99 -10.80 -4.10
CA ILE A 72 -6.38 -10.35 -4.01
C ILE A 72 -6.45 -8.98 -3.33
N LEU A 73 -5.78 -8.79 -2.20
CA LEU A 73 -5.83 -7.54 -1.44
C LEU A 73 -5.32 -6.33 -2.22
N PHE A 74 -4.23 -6.52 -2.98
CA PHE A 74 -3.59 -5.44 -3.74
C PHE A 74 -3.90 -5.48 -5.23
N SER A 75 -4.96 -6.17 -5.63
CA SER A 75 -5.45 -6.16 -7.00
C SER A 75 -5.75 -4.75 -7.47
N ARG A 76 -5.43 -4.46 -8.73
CA ARG A 76 -5.89 -3.22 -9.36
C ARG A 76 -7.39 -3.27 -9.62
N VAL A 77 -8.06 -2.13 -9.50
CA VAL A 77 -9.52 -1.99 -9.59
C VAL A 77 -9.85 -1.15 -10.81
N ALA A 78 -10.65 -1.69 -11.74
CA ALA A 78 -11.09 -0.94 -12.91
C ALA A 78 -11.94 0.28 -12.50
N THR A 79 -11.72 1.41 -13.17
CA THR A 79 -12.44 2.67 -12.93
C THR A 79 -12.88 3.32 -14.25
N GLU A 80 -13.39 4.55 -14.15
CA GLU A 80 -13.87 5.37 -15.26
C GLU A 80 -12.81 6.40 -15.67
N ALA A 81 -12.82 6.79 -16.95
CA ALA A 81 -11.93 7.81 -17.52
C ALA A 81 -12.31 9.22 -17.04
N THR A 82 -11.86 9.54 -15.83
CA THR A 82 -12.12 10.81 -15.15
C THR A 82 -10.95 11.16 -14.23
N MET A 83 -10.88 12.41 -13.81
CA MET A 83 -9.95 12.87 -12.77
C MET A 83 -10.68 13.12 -11.43
N ASP A 84 -11.98 12.79 -11.36
CA ASP A 84 -12.78 12.96 -10.15
C ASP A 84 -12.46 11.89 -9.11
N VAL A 85 -11.70 12.29 -8.09
CA VAL A 85 -11.33 11.45 -6.95
C VAL A 85 -12.55 10.81 -6.29
N LYS A 86 -13.71 11.46 -6.26
CA LYS A 86 -14.91 10.90 -5.65
C LYS A 86 -15.41 9.67 -6.39
N VAL A 87 -15.37 9.68 -7.73
CA VAL A 87 -15.73 8.52 -8.55
C VAL A 87 -14.78 7.36 -8.26
N HIS A 88 -13.48 7.63 -8.21
CA HIS A 88 -12.46 6.62 -7.92
C HIS A 88 -12.56 6.05 -6.50
N ALA A 89 -12.71 6.93 -5.51
CA ALA A 89 -12.89 6.55 -4.12
C ALA A 89 -14.09 5.61 -3.94
N GLN A 90 -15.22 5.89 -4.58
CA GLN A 90 -16.39 5.01 -4.54
C GLN A 90 -16.12 3.61 -5.12
N LYS A 91 -15.29 3.50 -6.18
CA LYS A 91 -14.87 2.19 -6.71
C LYS A 91 -14.00 1.44 -5.70
N MET A 92 -13.05 2.13 -5.07
CA MET A 92 -12.20 1.53 -4.04
C MET A 92 -12.96 1.16 -2.77
N GLU A 93 -13.88 2.00 -2.29
CA GLU A 93 -14.77 1.67 -1.17
C GLU A 93 -15.59 0.42 -1.50
N LYS A 94 -16.16 0.32 -2.71
CA LYS A 94 -16.87 -0.87 -3.14
C LYS A 94 -15.97 -2.11 -3.13
N PHE A 95 -14.76 -1.99 -3.67
CA PHE A 95 -13.80 -3.10 -3.68
C PHE A 95 -13.45 -3.55 -2.26
N PHE A 96 -13.00 -2.62 -1.41
CA PHE A 96 -12.57 -2.90 -0.04
C PHE A 96 -13.71 -3.26 0.92
N SER A 97 -14.97 -2.87 0.64
CA SER A 97 -16.13 -3.26 1.46
C SER A 97 -16.38 -4.76 1.53
N GLN A 98 -15.76 -5.53 0.63
CA GLN A 98 -15.83 -7.00 0.60
C GLN A 98 -14.86 -7.66 1.58
N PHE A 99 -13.91 -6.90 2.12
CA PHE A 99 -12.90 -7.35 3.07
C PHE A 99 -13.37 -7.05 4.49
N GLN A 100 -12.91 -7.84 5.46
CA GLN A 100 -13.13 -7.52 6.88
C GLN A 100 -11.81 -7.09 7.49
N PHE A 101 -11.64 -5.78 7.65
CA PHE A 101 -10.44 -5.21 8.24
C PHE A 101 -10.50 -5.21 9.78
N ASN A 102 -9.33 -5.16 10.40
CA ASN A 102 -9.22 -4.94 11.83
C ASN A 102 -9.61 -3.49 12.18
N ASP A 103 -10.30 -3.30 13.30
CA ASP A 103 -10.75 -2.00 13.77
C ASP A 103 -9.60 -1.19 14.42
N LYS A 104 -8.62 -1.87 15.01
CA LYS A 104 -7.44 -1.29 15.69
C LYS A 104 -6.21 -1.21 14.79
N ALA A 105 -5.85 -2.28 14.10
CA ALA A 105 -4.74 -2.31 13.15
C ALA A 105 -5.24 -1.92 11.77
N ARG A 106 -5.21 -0.61 11.50
CA ARG A 106 -5.85 0.00 10.34
C ARG A 106 -4.89 0.03 9.15
N MET A 107 -5.34 -0.46 8.00
CA MET A 107 -4.62 -0.37 6.75
C MET A 107 -4.86 1.00 6.13
N LEU A 108 -3.82 1.85 6.09
CA LEU A 108 -3.91 3.14 5.41
C LEU A 108 -3.27 3.02 4.03
N SER A 109 -4.08 3.19 2.99
CA SER A 109 -3.65 3.04 1.60
C SER A 109 -3.71 4.37 0.86
N VAL A 110 -2.62 4.73 0.18
CA VAL A 110 -2.61 5.77 -0.85
C VAL A 110 -2.91 5.11 -2.18
N VAL A 111 -4.03 5.48 -2.78
CA VAL A 111 -4.51 4.95 -4.05
C VAL A 111 -4.11 5.90 -5.17
N LEU A 112 -3.57 5.32 -6.24
CA LEU A 112 -3.15 6.03 -7.45
C LEU A 112 -4.05 5.62 -8.62
N HIS A 113 -4.24 6.57 -9.55
CA HIS A 113 -4.90 6.34 -10.82
C HIS A 113 -3.84 6.06 -11.90
N ASP A 114 -4.03 4.98 -12.66
CA ASP A 114 -3.25 4.61 -13.85
C ASP A 114 -4.16 4.55 -15.07
N ASN A 115 -3.66 5.05 -16.20
CA ASN A 115 -4.36 5.06 -17.49
C ASN A 115 -3.51 4.49 -18.65
N LEU A 116 -2.39 3.83 -18.35
CA LEU A 116 -1.45 3.33 -19.37
C LEU A 116 -2.03 2.20 -20.23
N ASP A 117 -2.77 1.27 -19.63
CA ASP A 117 -3.39 0.12 -20.31
C ASP A 117 -4.91 0.02 -20.04
N GLY A 118 -5.53 1.16 -19.71
CA GLY A 118 -6.91 1.29 -19.27
C GLY A 118 -7.01 2.01 -17.94
N GLU A 119 -8.22 2.35 -17.52
CA GLU A 119 -8.45 3.14 -16.31
C GLU A 119 -8.47 2.22 -15.08
N TYR A 120 -7.43 2.27 -14.26
CA TYR A 120 -7.27 1.43 -13.08
C TYR A 120 -6.83 2.21 -11.85
N LEU A 121 -7.28 1.73 -10.69
CA LEU A 121 -6.85 2.19 -9.38
C LEU A 121 -5.98 1.12 -8.74
N PHE A 122 -4.93 1.52 -8.05
CA PHE A 122 -4.09 0.58 -7.31
C PHE A 122 -3.50 1.23 -6.07
N VAL A 123 -3.13 0.39 -5.10
CA VAL A 123 -2.45 0.84 -3.89
C VAL A 123 -0.99 1.13 -4.23
N GLY A 124 -0.65 2.42 -4.37
CA GLY A 124 0.71 2.88 -4.65
C GLY A 124 1.58 2.96 -3.40
N HIS A 125 0.97 3.20 -2.24
CA HIS A 125 1.63 3.11 -0.93
C HIS A 125 0.67 2.62 0.15
N VAL A 126 1.20 1.94 1.16
CA VAL A 126 0.39 1.42 2.27
C VAL A 126 1.23 1.28 3.54
N GLY A 127 0.59 1.52 4.68
CA GLY A 127 1.14 1.23 6.00
C GLY A 127 0.06 0.84 6.99
N VAL A 128 0.47 0.53 8.22
CA VAL A 128 -0.43 0.09 9.30
C VAL A 128 -0.43 1.11 10.42
N LEU A 129 -1.60 1.66 10.73
CA LEU A 129 -1.82 2.56 11.86
C LEU A 129 -2.41 1.79 13.04
N VAL A 130 -1.78 1.85 14.21
CA VAL A 130 -2.27 1.24 15.46
C VAL A 130 -2.41 2.28 16.57
N PRO A 131 -3.38 2.13 17.49
CA PRO A 131 -3.40 2.89 18.73
C PRO A 131 -2.11 2.70 19.53
N ALA A 132 -1.60 3.77 20.12
CA ALA A 132 -0.51 3.73 21.10
C ALA A 132 -1.03 4.24 22.46
N GLU A 133 -0.19 4.21 23.51
CA GLU A 133 -0.57 4.80 24.82
C GLU A 133 -1.00 6.27 24.69
N GLU A 134 -0.35 7.00 23.78
CA GLU A 134 -0.72 8.36 23.40
C GLU A 134 -0.75 8.45 21.87
N GLY A 135 -1.91 8.78 21.30
CA GLY A 135 -2.09 8.93 19.87
C GLY A 135 -1.98 7.61 19.11
N PHE A 136 -1.27 7.63 17.98
CA PHE A 136 -1.19 6.52 17.05
C PHE A 136 0.25 6.28 16.58
N LEU A 137 0.58 5.02 16.30
CA LEU A 137 1.84 4.62 15.68
C LEU A 137 1.56 4.15 14.24
N PHE A 138 2.15 4.83 13.27
CA PHE A 138 2.10 4.45 11.87
C PHE A 138 3.38 3.71 11.48
N VAL A 139 3.26 2.46 11.05
CA VAL A 139 4.37 1.62 10.61
C VAL A 139 4.33 1.50 9.10
N GLU A 140 5.39 1.93 8.44
CA GLU A 140 5.50 1.91 6.97
C GLU A 140 6.89 1.47 6.50
N LYS A 141 6.95 1.10 5.23
CA LYS A 141 8.17 0.83 4.48
C LYS A 141 8.10 1.62 3.19
N LEU A 142 9.11 2.44 2.89
CA LEU A 142 9.02 3.42 1.79
C LEU A 142 9.49 2.85 0.46
N THR A 143 10.69 2.30 0.44
CA THR A 143 11.25 1.57 -0.72
C THR A 143 11.82 0.24 -0.23
N PHE A 144 12.39 -0.58 -1.10
CA PHE A 144 13.06 -1.82 -0.72
C PHE A 144 14.31 -1.58 0.14
N GLU A 145 15.03 -0.50 -0.14
CA GLU A 145 16.34 -0.16 0.40
C GLU A 145 16.26 0.73 1.65
N GLU A 146 15.20 1.53 1.77
CA GLU A 146 14.97 2.34 2.97
C GLU A 146 14.56 1.48 4.18
N PRO A 147 14.98 1.82 5.41
CA PRO A 147 14.58 1.07 6.61
C PRO A 147 13.08 1.21 6.89
N TYR A 148 12.58 0.32 7.74
CA TYR A 148 11.24 0.47 8.31
C TYR A 148 11.15 1.76 9.11
N GLN A 149 10.01 2.44 9.00
CA GLN A 149 9.72 3.65 9.74
C GLN A 149 8.52 3.42 10.65
N ALA A 150 8.63 3.91 11.88
CA ALA A 150 7.51 4.01 12.82
C ALA A 150 7.37 5.47 13.24
N ILE A 151 6.23 6.09 12.96
CA ILE A 151 5.97 7.51 13.22
C ILE A 151 4.83 7.62 14.23
N LYS A 152 5.05 8.35 15.31
CA LYS A 152 3.99 8.67 16.28
C LYS A 152 3.23 9.91 15.80
N PHE A 153 1.91 9.82 15.75
CA PHE A 153 0.99 10.92 15.44
C PHE A 153 0.05 11.17 16.61
N GLU A 154 -0.37 12.42 16.81
CA GLU A 154 -1.36 12.77 17.83
C GLU A 154 -2.76 12.26 17.46
N SER A 155 -3.12 12.36 16.18
CA SER A 155 -4.41 11.95 15.63
C SER A 155 -4.26 11.12 14.34
N LYS A 156 -5.35 10.48 13.89
CA LYS A 156 -5.34 9.79 12.59
C LYS A 156 -5.26 10.82 11.45
N GLU A 157 -5.89 11.96 11.64
CA GLU A 157 -5.94 13.07 10.70
C GLU A 157 -4.55 13.63 10.39
N ASP A 158 -3.64 13.68 11.38
CA ASP A 158 -2.25 14.08 11.14
C ASP A 158 -1.49 13.06 10.29
N CYS A 159 -1.78 11.76 10.47
CA CYS A 159 -1.24 10.71 9.60
C CYS A 159 -1.77 10.84 8.17
N TYR A 160 -3.06 11.16 8.00
CA TYR A 160 -3.64 11.42 6.67
C TYR A 160 -3.00 12.61 5.98
N LYS A 161 -2.81 13.72 6.69
CA LYS A 161 -2.10 14.91 6.17
C LYS A 161 -0.67 14.60 5.78
N TYR A 162 0.03 13.80 6.57
CA TYR A 162 1.37 13.34 6.25
C TYR A 162 1.40 12.57 4.93
N LEU A 163 0.53 11.57 4.76
CA LEU A 163 0.43 10.79 3.52
C LEU A 163 0.01 11.68 2.34
N ALA A 164 -0.99 12.52 2.51
CA ALA A 164 -1.49 13.43 1.48
C ALA A 164 -0.41 14.37 0.97
N THR A 165 0.37 14.95 1.89
CA THR A 165 1.47 15.86 1.56
C THR A 165 2.59 15.12 0.83
N LYS A 166 2.96 13.94 1.35
CA LYS A 166 4.08 13.15 0.82
C LYS A 166 3.85 12.64 -0.60
N TYR A 167 2.61 12.28 -0.91
CA TYR A 167 2.23 11.72 -2.20
C TYR A 167 1.46 12.71 -3.09
N ALA A 168 1.41 14.01 -2.74
CA ALA A 168 0.63 15.02 -3.47
C ALA A 168 0.94 15.06 -4.98
N ASP A 169 2.20 14.85 -5.34
CA ASP A 169 2.71 14.94 -6.71
C ASP A 169 2.74 13.58 -7.44
N TYR A 170 2.20 12.50 -6.85
CA TYR A 170 2.12 11.18 -7.49
C TYR A 170 0.92 11.12 -8.46
N THR A 171 0.89 12.05 -9.41
CA THR A 171 -0.13 12.20 -10.45
C THR A 171 0.52 12.77 -11.71
N GLY A 172 -0.22 12.74 -12.82
CA GLY A 172 0.22 13.32 -14.08
C GLY A 172 -0.96 13.83 -14.91
N ASP A 173 -0.67 14.22 -16.14
CA ASP A 173 -1.69 14.70 -17.08
C ASP A 173 -2.75 13.60 -17.31
N GLY A 174 -4.02 13.97 -17.11
CA GLY A 174 -5.15 13.04 -17.26
C GLY A 174 -5.36 12.07 -16.11
N LEU A 175 -4.55 12.12 -15.04
CA LEU A 175 -4.71 11.28 -13.84
C LEU A 175 -5.38 12.03 -12.70
N ALA A 176 -6.14 11.30 -11.88
CA ALA A 176 -6.68 11.87 -10.66
C ALA A 176 -5.58 12.02 -9.61
N LYS A 177 -5.74 13.01 -8.72
CA LYS A 177 -4.85 13.15 -7.57
C LYS A 177 -4.92 11.91 -6.67
N PRO A 178 -3.82 11.54 -5.99
CA PRO A 178 -3.83 10.46 -5.02
C PRO A 178 -4.81 10.71 -3.90
N PHE A 179 -5.41 9.64 -3.40
CA PHE A 179 -6.36 9.70 -2.30
C PHE A 179 -6.12 8.59 -1.28
N ILE A 180 -6.64 8.80 -0.07
CA ILE A 180 -6.36 7.93 1.07
C ILE A 180 -7.59 7.09 1.41
N MET A 181 -7.37 5.79 1.57
CA MET A 181 -8.32 4.86 2.17
C MET A 181 -7.85 4.50 3.58
N ASP A 182 -8.73 4.67 4.58
CA ASP A 182 -8.59 4.10 5.91
C ASP A 182 -9.44 2.83 5.98
N ASN A 183 -8.79 1.66 5.87
CA ASN A 183 -9.44 0.39 5.57
C ASN A 183 -10.33 0.51 4.32
N GLU A 184 -11.62 0.24 4.45
CA GLU A 184 -12.60 0.31 3.37
C GLU A 184 -13.19 1.71 3.13
N LYS A 185 -12.81 2.71 3.93
CA LYS A 185 -13.40 4.04 3.89
C LYS A 185 -12.49 5.07 3.25
N TRP A 186 -13.05 5.85 2.34
CA TRP A 186 -12.34 7.01 1.80
C TRP A 186 -12.21 8.09 2.89
N VAL A 187 -11.01 8.66 3.01
CA VAL A 187 -10.75 9.81 3.88
C VAL A 187 -11.03 11.09 3.10
N GLU A 188 -12.09 11.82 3.49
CA GLU A 188 -12.44 13.12 2.92
C GLU A 188 -11.72 14.27 3.65
N GLY A 189 -11.25 15.28 2.89
CA GLY A 189 -10.94 16.61 3.42
C GLY A 189 -9.78 16.73 4.42
N TYR A 190 -8.65 16.07 4.17
CA TYR A 190 -7.41 16.21 4.96
C TYR A 190 -6.59 17.47 4.62
#